data_AF-A0A0C3BGY3-F1
#
_entry.id   AF-A0A0C3BGY3-F1
#
_cell.length_a   1.000
_cell.length_b   1.000
_cell.length_c   1.000
_cell.angle_alpha   90.00
_cell.angle_beta   90.00
_cell.angle_gamma   90.00
#
_symmetry.space_group_name_H-M   'P 1'
#
loop_
_entity.id
_entity.type
_entity.pdbx_description
1 polymer ?
#
loop_
_entity_poly.entity_id
_entity_poly.type
_entity_poly.pdbx_seq_one_letter_code
_entity_poly.pdbx_strand_id
1 'polypeptide(L)'
;SERGRLLAVAVDLVATLATALGKRFDPLMQPFAVALLKLCQRPNKVVLNRAQGCLVTVIKQTRLASIIPFLRDSVKDKSAVLRVVATEAIYLCITTIDADKLANKVNDLELIIKMTGRDANPEVRKQGRAILVEFGAKFPDRMAA
;
A
#
# COMPACT_ATOMS: atom_id res chain seq x y z
N SER A 1 16.37 -12.56 18.77
CA SER A 1 15.33 -13.48 19.26
C SER A 1 14.92 -14.42 18.15
N GLU A 2 14.68 -15.70 18.47
CA GLU A 2 14.19 -16.73 17.54
C GLU A 2 12.90 -16.32 16.83
N ARG A 3 11.95 -15.73 17.57
CA ARG A 3 10.69 -15.18 17.00
C ARG A 3 10.94 -14.13 15.91
N GLY A 4 12.01 -13.32 16.07
CA GLY A 4 12.40 -12.32 15.08
C GLY A 4 12.98 -12.95 13.80
N ARG A 5 13.69 -14.07 13.91
CA ARG A 5 14.18 -14.84 12.76
C ARG A 5 13.05 -15.54 12.03
N LEU A 6 12.12 -16.15 12.76
CA LEU A 6 10.92 -16.77 12.16
C LEU A 6 10.08 -15.75 11.39
N LEU A 7 9.84 -14.57 11.98
CA LEU A 7 9.15 -13.47 11.29
C LEU A 7 9.87 -13.08 10.01
N ALA A 8 11.21 -12.97 10.05
CA ALA A 8 12.00 -12.64 8.87
C ALA A 8 11.75 -13.63 7.73
N VAL A 9 11.89 -14.93 8.02
CA VAL A 9 11.67 -16.01 7.04
C VAL A 9 10.24 -15.99 6.50
N ALA A 10 9.25 -15.74 7.36
CA ALA A 10 7.85 -15.66 6.93
C ALA A 10 7.60 -14.48 5.98
N VAL A 11 8.19 -13.31 6.25
CA VAL A 11 8.07 -12.13 5.39
C VAL A 11 8.77 -12.34 4.04
N ASP A 12 9.94 -12.99 4.06
CA ASP A 12 10.70 -13.32 2.84
C ASP A 12 9.96 -14.37 1.98
N LEU A 13 9.27 -15.32 2.62
CA LEU A 13 8.40 -16.27 1.93
C LEU A 13 7.26 -15.55 1.19
N VAL A 14 6.60 -14.58 1.83
CA VAL A 14 5.52 -13.81 1.17
C VAL A 14 6.05 -13.05 -0.05
N ALA A 15 7.22 -12.41 0.06
CA ALA A 15 7.85 -11.73 -1.06
C ALA A 15 8.18 -12.70 -2.22
N THR A 16 8.66 -13.89 -1.89
CA THR A 16 8.94 -14.97 -2.85
C THR A 16 7.67 -15.44 -3.54
N LEU A 17 6.59 -15.68 -2.78
CA LEU A 17 5.30 -16.08 -3.32
C LEU A 17 4.72 -15.02 -4.26
N ALA A 18 4.77 -13.74 -3.88
CA ALA A 18 4.31 -12.66 -4.72
C ALA A 18 5.09 -12.56 -6.04
N THR A 19 6.41 -12.77 -5.99
CA THR A 19 7.28 -12.79 -7.17
C THR A 19 6.98 -13.99 -8.07
N ALA A 20 6.82 -15.18 -7.50
CA ALA A 20 6.59 -16.41 -8.27
C ALA A 20 5.17 -16.50 -8.86
N LEU A 21 4.16 -15.98 -8.16
CA LEU A 21 2.75 -16.10 -8.56
C LEU A 21 2.27 -14.90 -9.39
N GLY A 22 2.89 -13.73 -9.24
CA GLY A 22 2.44 -12.49 -9.88
C GLY A 22 0.95 -12.26 -9.63
N LYS A 23 0.14 -12.18 -10.69
CA LYS A 23 -1.32 -11.99 -10.60
C LYS A 23 -2.05 -13.13 -9.89
N ARG A 24 -1.53 -14.37 -9.90
CA ARG A 24 -2.14 -15.52 -9.21
C ARG A 24 -2.07 -15.42 -7.69
N PHE A 25 -1.37 -14.40 -7.16
CA PHE A 25 -1.31 -14.09 -5.74
C PHE A 25 -2.64 -13.53 -5.20
N ASP A 26 -3.59 -13.13 -6.06
CA ASP A 26 -4.80 -12.41 -5.64
C ASP A 26 -5.63 -13.09 -4.52
N PRO A 27 -5.87 -14.41 -4.54
CA PRO A 27 -6.56 -15.08 -3.43
C PRO A 27 -5.84 -14.98 -2.08
N LEU A 28 -4.53 -14.74 -2.11
CA LEU A 28 -3.66 -14.59 -0.94
C LEU A 28 -3.51 -13.12 -0.52
N MET A 29 -4.03 -12.17 -1.29
CA MET A 29 -3.84 -10.74 -1.05
C MET A 29 -4.37 -10.33 0.33
N GLN A 30 -5.61 -10.68 0.64
CA GLN A 30 -6.25 -10.27 1.89
C GLN A 30 -5.48 -10.73 3.16
N PRO A 31 -5.20 -12.03 3.37
CA PRO A 31 -4.51 -12.45 4.59
C PRO A 31 -3.11 -11.84 4.72
N PHE A 32 -2.35 -11.73 3.62
CA PHE A 32 -0.99 -11.18 3.69
C PHE A 32 -0.95 -9.66 3.80
N ALA A 33 -1.83 -8.92 3.12
CA ALA A 33 -1.91 -7.47 3.26
C ALA A 33 -2.23 -7.07 4.70
N VAL A 34 -3.24 -7.71 5.31
CA VAL A 34 -3.62 -7.45 6.72
C VAL A 34 -2.46 -7.77 7.67
N ALA A 35 -1.77 -8.90 7.46
CA ALA A 35 -0.64 -9.28 8.30
C ALA A 35 0.55 -8.29 8.17
N LEU A 36 0.92 -7.92 6.94
CA LEU A 36 2.02 -6.97 6.68
C LEU A 36 1.72 -5.58 7.26
N LEU A 37 0.50 -5.07 7.09
CA LEU A 37 0.11 -3.77 7.63
C LEU A 37 0.12 -3.76 9.17
N LYS A 38 -0.28 -4.85 9.82
CA LYS A 38 -0.12 -5.02 11.28
C LYS A 38 1.35 -5.03 11.70
N LEU A 39 2.25 -5.63 10.92
CA LEU A 39 3.69 -5.58 11.21
C LEU A 39 4.24 -4.15 11.10
N CYS A 40 3.74 -3.35 10.17
CA CYS A 40 4.11 -1.94 10.03
C CYS A 40 3.65 -1.05 11.20
N GLN A 41 2.76 -1.52 12.08
CA GLN A 41 2.39 -0.79 13.29
C GLN A 41 3.36 -1.03 14.46
N ARG A 42 4.27 -2.00 14.36
CA ARG A 42 5.15 -2.36 15.48
C ARG A 42 6.29 -1.34 15.63
N PRO A 43 6.69 -0.98 16.87
CA PRO A 43 7.74 0.03 17.10
C PRO A 43 9.15 -0.45 16.75
N ASN A 44 9.33 -1.72 16.36
CA ASN A 44 10.62 -2.26 15.99
C ASN A 44 10.98 -1.90 14.54
N LYS A 45 11.93 -0.98 14.37
CA LYS A 45 12.40 -0.49 13.05
C LYS A 45 12.82 -1.62 12.09
N VAL A 46 13.44 -2.69 12.59
CA VAL A 46 13.87 -3.82 11.74
C VAL A 46 12.66 -4.57 11.18
N VAL A 47 11.64 -4.80 12.01
CA VAL A 47 10.38 -5.45 11.59
C VAL A 47 9.61 -4.55 10.63
N LEU A 48 9.51 -3.25 10.94
CA LEU A 48 8.87 -2.25 10.09
C LEU A 48 9.50 -2.21 8.69
N ASN A 49 10.82 -1.97 8.60
CA ASN A 49 11.52 -1.84 7.33
C ASN A 49 11.38 -3.12 6.48
N ARG A 50 11.42 -4.30 7.12
CA ARG A 50 11.25 -5.57 6.41
C ARG A 50 9.82 -5.75 5.90
N ALA A 51 8.81 -5.44 6.71
CA ALA A 51 7.40 -5.51 6.30
C ALA A 51 7.10 -4.53 5.16
N GLN A 52 7.64 -3.31 5.21
CA GLN A 52 7.54 -2.33 4.12
C GLN A 52 8.20 -2.83 2.84
N GLY A 53 9.41 -3.39 2.91
CA GLY A 53 10.09 -3.96 1.74
C GLY A 53 9.31 -5.10 1.09
N CYS A 54 8.68 -5.96 1.91
CA CYS A 54 7.79 -7.00 1.42
C CYS A 54 6.53 -6.42 0.76
N LEU A 55 5.88 -5.43 1.38
CA LEU A 55 4.72 -4.74 0.81
C LEU A 55 5.03 -4.12 -0.56
N VAL A 56 6.19 -3.47 -0.69
CA VAL A 56 6.68 -2.93 -1.97
C VAL A 56 6.86 -4.04 -3.01
N THR A 57 7.42 -5.18 -2.61
CA THR A 57 7.60 -6.34 -3.52
C THR A 57 6.25 -6.89 -3.97
N VAL A 58 5.31 -7.08 -3.03
CA VAL A 58 3.94 -7.54 -3.34
C VAL A 58 3.29 -6.62 -4.36
N ILE A 59 3.34 -5.31 -4.17
CA ILE A 59 2.72 -4.36 -5.11
C ILE A 59 3.40 -4.41 -6.49
N LYS A 60 4.74 -4.35 -6.54
CA LYS A 60 5.48 -4.31 -7.81
C LYS A 60 5.33 -5.59 -8.64
N GLN A 61 5.35 -6.76 -7.99
CA GLN A 61 5.35 -8.04 -8.67
C GLN A 61 3.93 -8.49 -9.05
N THR A 62 2.94 -8.21 -8.21
CA THR A 62 1.56 -8.66 -8.47
C THR A 62 0.75 -7.63 -9.27
N ARG A 63 1.01 -6.33 -9.06
CA ARG A 63 0.24 -5.21 -9.63
C ARG A 63 -1.27 -5.36 -9.45
N LEU A 64 -1.69 -5.90 -8.31
CA LEU A 64 -3.09 -6.18 -8.00
C LEU A 64 -3.74 -5.00 -7.27
N ALA A 65 -4.82 -4.48 -7.84
CA ALA A 65 -5.61 -3.40 -7.23
C ALA A 65 -6.43 -3.86 -6.01
N SER A 66 -6.51 -5.17 -5.75
CA SER A 66 -7.18 -5.76 -4.59
C SER A 66 -6.54 -5.38 -3.26
N ILE A 67 -5.29 -4.86 -3.25
CA ILE A 67 -4.64 -4.35 -2.04
C ILE A 67 -5.20 -2.99 -1.57
N ILE A 68 -5.77 -2.21 -2.49
CA ILE A 68 -6.13 -0.79 -2.27
C ILE A 68 -7.12 -0.61 -1.10
N PRO A 69 -8.18 -1.42 -0.92
CA PRO A 69 -9.09 -1.27 0.21
C PRO A 69 -8.39 -1.38 1.58
N PHE A 70 -7.39 -2.26 1.72
CA PHE A 70 -6.64 -2.41 2.97
C PHE A 70 -5.73 -1.22 3.24
N LEU A 71 -5.15 -0.64 2.19
CA LEU A 71 -4.34 0.57 2.27
C LEU A 71 -5.20 1.80 2.59
N ARG A 72 -6.38 1.93 1.96
CA ARG A 72 -7.37 2.98 2.25
C ARG A 72 -7.75 3.00 3.73
N ASP A 73 -7.98 1.83 4.31
CA ASP A 73 -8.34 1.73 5.73
C ASP A 73 -7.13 2.08 6.62
N SER A 74 -5.91 1.72 6.20
CA SER A 74 -4.66 2.03 6.90
C SER A 74 -4.29 3.52 6.88
N VAL A 75 -4.68 4.26 5.83
CA VAL A 75 -4.51 5.73 5.75
C VAL A 75 -5.33 6.45 6.83
N LYS A 76 -6.33 5.82 7.44
CA LYS A 76 -7.12 6.40 8.55
C LYS A 76 -6.62 5.98 9.93
N ASP A 77 -5.56 5.19 10.02
CA ASP A 77 -5.13 4.58 11.28
C ASP A 77 -4.60 5.63 12.28
N LYS A 78 -4.75 5.35 13.58
CA LYS A 78 -4.23 6.23 14.65
C LYS A 78 -2.70 6.32 14.60
N SER A 79 -2.02 5.27 14.15
CA SER A 79 -0.57 5.22 13.97
C SER A 79 -0.12 6.09 12.79
N ALA A 80 0.54 7.21 13.11
CA ALA A 80 1.13 8.08 12.09
C ALA A 80 2.15 7.36 11.20
N VAL A 81 2.87 6.38 11.76
CA VAL A 81 3.82 5.55 11.00
C VAL A 81 3.08 4.71 9.96
N LEU A 82 1.98 4.04 10.35
CA LEU A 82 1.20 3.24 9.41
C LEU A 82 0.58 4.11 8.32
N ARG A 83 0.07 5.31 8.65
CA ARG A 83 -0.47 6.24 7.65
C ARG A 83 0.57 6.63 6.60
N VAL A 84 1.82 6.87 7.01
CA VAL A 84 2.93 7.12 6.07
C VAL A 84 3.15 5.90 5.19
N VAL A 85 3.31 4.71 5.77
CA VAL A 85 3.52 3.45 5.01
C VAL A 85 2.40 3.21 3.99
N ALA A 86 1.15 3.39 4.41
CA ALA A 86 -0.02 3.15 3.57
C ALA A 86 -0.09 4.16 2.42
N THR A 87 0.27 5.42 2.67
CA THR A 87 0.29 6.46 1.63
C THR A 87 1.40 6.21 0.61
N GLU A 88 2.59 5.79 1.05
CA GLU A 88 3.69 5.36 0.17
C GLU A 88 3.26 4.17 -0.71
N ALA A 89 2.60 3.19 -0.11
CA ALA A 89 2.10 2.03 -0.82
C ALA A 89 1.02 2.39 -1.85
N ILE A 90 0.14 3.36 -1.56
CA ILE A 90 -0.84 3.86 -2.54
C ILE A 90 -0.14 4.59 -3.69
N TYR A 91 0.85 5.43 -3.40
CA TYR A 91 1.64 6.08 -4.45
C TYR A 91 2.33 5.05 -5.35
N LEU A 92 2.84 3.96 -4.78
CA LEU A 92 3.39 2.86 -5.55
C LEU A 92 2.31 2.14 -6.38
N CYS A 93 1.11 1.92 -5.83
CA CYS A 93 0.02 1.30 -6.57
C CYS A 93 -0.38 2.15 -7.79
N ILE A 94 -0.57 3.46 -7.61
CA ILE A 94 -1.04 4.33 -8.70
C ILE A 94 0.00 4.47 -9.81
N THR A 95 1.29 4.47 -9.47
CA THR A 95 2.38 4.55 -10.46
C THR A 95 2.65 3.23 -11.18
N THR A 96 2.41 2.08 -10.53
CA THR A 96 2.76 0.75 -11.10
C THR A 96 1.60 -0.01 -11.73
N ILE A 97 0.36 0.25 -11.30
CA ILE A 97 -0.83 -0.44 -11.82
C ILE A 97 -1.43 0.38 -12.96
N ASP A 98 -1.78 -0.29 -14.04
CA ASP A 98 -2.40 0.31 -15.23
C ASP A 98 -3.79 0.87 -14.90
N ALA A 99 -4.21 1.92 -15.63
CA ALA A 99 -5.42 2.67 -15.33
C ALA A 99 -6.71 1.81 -15.45
N ASP A 100 -6.76 0.90 -16.42
CA ASP A 100 -7.87 -0.05 -16.63
C ASP A 100 -8.11 -0.93 -15.39
N LYS A 101 -7.04 -1.39 -14.75
CA LYS A 101 -7.11 -2.23 -13.53
C LYS A 101 -7.46 -1.43 -12.28
N LEU A 102 -7.19 -0.13 -12.29
CA LEU A 102 -7.52 0.79 -11.21
C LEU A 102 -8.94 1.37 -11.33
N ALA A 103 -9.60 1.25 -12.48
CA ALA A 103 -10.93 1.83 -12.74
C ALA A 103 -11.96 1.47 -11.65
N ASN A 104 -11.98 0.20 -11.21
CA ASN A 104 -12.89 -0.27 -10.16
C ASN A 104 -12.50 0.18 -8.73
N LYS A 105 -11.39 0.92 -8.57
CA LYS A 105 -10.86 1.44 -7.31
C LYS A 105 -10.75 2.96 -7.29
N VAL A 106 -11.25 3.66 -8.32
CA VAL A 106 -11.21 5.12 -8.42
C VAL A 106 -11.83 5.81 -7.21
N ASN A 107 -13.01 5.35 -6.76
CA ASN A 107 -13.66 5.91 -5.57
C ASN A 107 -12.82 5.74 -4.28
N ASP A 108 -12.09 4.62 -4.16
CA ASP A 108 -11.18 4.40 -3.02
C ASP A 108 -9.98 5.37 -3.09
N LEU A 109 -9.42 5.58 -4.29
CA LEU A 109 -8.31 6.52 -4.52
C LEU A 109 -8.71 7.97 -4.25
N GLU A 110 -9.89 8.41 -4.69
CA GLU A 110 -10.43 9.74 -4.39
C GLU A 110 -10.60 9.96 -2.88
N LEU A 111 -11.11 8.95 -2.18
CA LEU A 111 -11.22 9.01 -0.72
C LEU A 111 -9.83 9.13 -0.09
N ILE A 112 -8.84 8.36 -0.55
CA ILE A 112 -7.45 8.43 -0.06
C ILE A 112 -6.87 9.83 -0.29
N ILE A 113 -7.03 10.41 -1.47
CA ILE A 113 -6.57 11.77 -1.80
C ILE A 113 -7.20 12.79 -0.83
N LYS A 114 -8.52 12.73 -0.62
CA LYS A 114 -9.23 13.62 0.30
C LYS A 114 -8.71 13.53 1.73
N MET A 115 -8.40 12.33 2.20
CA MET A 115 -7.91 12.09 3.55
C MET A 115 -6.46 12.55 3.73
N THR A 116 -5.58 12.11 2.84
CA THR A 116 -4.15 12.41 2.90
C THR A 116 -3.88 13.90 2.74
N GLY A 117 -4.68 14.62 1.94
CA GLY A 117 -4.56 16.08 1.78
C GLY A 117 -4.78 16.87 3.08
N ARG A 118 -5.51 16.31 4.05
CA ARG A 118 -5.84 16.94 5.33
C ARG A 118 -5.17 16.26 6.54
N ASP A 119 -4.25 15.31 6.31
CA ASP A 119 -3.61 14.58 7.40
C ASP A 119 -2.79 15.51 8.30
N ALA A 120 -2.73 15.22 9.60
CA ALA A 120 -1.90 15.97 10.55
C ALA A 120 -0.39 15.84 10.24
N ASN A 121 0.05 14.70 9.71
CA ASN A 121 1.44 14.43 9.38
C ASN A 121 1.83 15.08 8.03
N PRO A 122 2.85 15.96 7.99
CA PRO A 122 3.28 16.63 6.76
C PRO A 122 3.77 15.68 5.67
N GLU A 123 4.38 14.54 6.00
CA GLU A 123 4.86 13.57 5.00
C GLU A 123 3.68 12.88 4.30
N VAL A 124 2.62 12.55 5.05
CA VAL A 124 1.37 12.02 4.47
C VAL A 124 0.76 13.04 3.51
N ARG A 125 0.70 14.32 3.89
CA ARG A 125 0.18 15.37 2.98
C ARG A 125 1.03 15.53 1.72
N LYS A 126 2.35 15.45 1.85
CA LYS A 126 3.28 15.54 0.72
C LYS A 126 3.05 14.42 -0.28
N GLN A 127 2.95 13.18 0.20
CA GLN A 127 2.68 12.04 -0.67
C GLN A 127 1.25 12.04 -1.20
N GLY A 128 0.27 12.51 -0.43
CA GLY A 128 -1.10 12.74 -0.89
C GLY A 128 -1.18 13.65 -2.12
N ARG A 129 -0.38 14.72 -2.16
CA ARG A 129 -0.26 15.59 -3.35
C ARG A 129 0.37 14.86 -4.54
N ALA A 130 1.39 14.03 -4.31
CA ALA A 130 1.99 13.23 -5.37
C ALA A 130 0.99 12.22 -5.95
N ILE A 131 0.19 11.58 -5.09
CA ILE A 131 -0.90 10.68 -5.52
C ILE A 131 -1.93 11.44 -6.36
N LEU A 132 -2.33 12.65 -5.95
CA LEU A 132 -3.29 13.48 -6.70
C LEU A 132 -2.77 13.81 -8.11
N VAL A 133 -1.49 14.14 -8.26
CA VAL A 133 -0.89 14.41 -9.58
C VAL A 133 -0.96 13.18 -10.48
N GLU A 134 -0.53 12.02 -9.99
CA GLU A 134 -0.60 10.75 -10.74
C GLU A 134 -2.05 10.34 -11.07
N PHE A 135 -2.97 10.59 -10.13
CA PHE A 135 -4.39 10.33 -10.32
C PHE A 135 -4.97 11.20 -11.43
N GLY A 136 -4.68 12.50 -11.43
CA GLY A 136 -5.15 13.40 -12.49
C GLY A 136 -4.58 13.08 -13.86
N ALA A 137 -3.34 12.58 -13.93
CA ALA A 137 -2.74 12.11 -15.17
C ALA A 137 -3.42 10.83 -15.71
N LYS A 138 -3.80 9.89 -14.82
CA LYS A 138 -4.44 8.61 -15.20
C LYS A 138 -5.94 8.71 -15.42
N PHE A 139 -6.61 9.63 -14.73
CA PHE A 139 -8.06 9.80 -14.73
C PHE A 139 -8.44 11.28 -14.93
N PRO A 140 -8.08 11.90 -16.07
CA PRO A 140 -8.32 13.32 -16.31
C PRO A 140 -9.81 13.69 -16.20
N ASP A 141 -10.71 12.81 -16.65
CA ASP A 141 -12.17 13.03 -16.58
C ASP A 141 -12.70 13.15 -15.15
N ARG A 142 -11.98 12.58 -14.16
CA ARG A 142 -12.34 12.66 -12.74
C ARG A 142 -11.88 13.96 -12.08
N MET A 143 -10.98 14.70 -12.73
CA MET A 143 -10.50 16.01 -12.26
C MET A 143 -11.30 17.18 -12.82
N ALA A 144 -12.06 16.95 -13.90
CA ALA A 144 -12.87 17.97 -14.57
C ALA A 144 -14.29 18.12 -14.00
N ALA A 145 -14.67 17.28 -13.03
CA ALA A 145 -15.95 17.29 -12.31
C ALA A 145 -15.81 17.90 -10.91
#